data_AF-A0A529SHM0-F1
#
_entry.id   AF-A0A529SHM0-F1
#
_cell.length_a   1.000
_cell.length_b   1.000
_cell.length_c   1.000
_cell.angle_alpha   90.00
_cell.angle_beta   90.00
_cell.angle_gamma   90.00
#
_symmetry.space_group_name_H-M   'P 1'
#
loop_
_entity.id
_entity.type
_entity.pdbx_description
1 polymer ?
#
loop_
_entity_poly.entity_id
_entity_poly.type
_entity_poly.pdbx_seq_one_letter_code
_entity_poly.pdbx_strand_id
1 'polypeptide(L)' 'MLHTIAAFDRLGEENAFAVLARATALAHQGRDIVNLGIGQPDFKTPQHIVEAAIKALRDGHHGYTPANGLLATREAVVRR' A
#
# COMPACT_ATOMS: atom_id res chain seq x y z
N MET A 1 13.31 -7.02 27.66
CA MET A 1 13.69 -7.45 26.30
C MET A 1 12.48 -8.08 25.64
N LEU A 2 12.26 -7.81 24.35
CA LEU A 2 11.23 -8.51 23.57
C LEU A 2 11.66 -9.97 23.40
N HIS A 3 10.77 -10.92 23.67
CA HIS A 3 10.98 -12.34 23.40
C HIS A 3 10.26 -12.68 22.10
N THR A 4 11.01 -13.02 21.06
CA THR A 4 10.46 -13.44 19.76
C THR A 4 10.30 -14.96 19.72
N ILE A 5 9.48 -15.46 18.80
CA ILE A 5 9.42 -16.89 18.47
C ILE A 5 10.43 -17.22 17.38
N ALA A 6 10.96 -18.44 17.34
CA ALA A 6 11.97 -18.86 16.36
C ALA A 6 11.55 -18.69 14.88
N ALA A 7 10.25 -18.63 14.58
CA ALA A 7 9.76 -18.35 13.24
C ALA A 7 9.98 -16.90 12.80
N PHE A 8 10.00 -15.97 13.75
CA PHE A 8 10.21 -14.54 13.51
C PHE A 8 11.62 -14.28 12.97
N ASP A 9 12.62 -15.02 13.49
CA ASP A 9 14.03 -14.84 13.13
C ASP A 9 14.33 -15.17 11.65
N ARG A 10 13.41 -15.85 10.95
CA ARG A 10 13.57 -16.21 9.53
C ARG A 10 13.02 -15.18 8.54
N LEU A 11 12.36 -14.11 9.00
CA LEU A 11 11.74 -13.11 8.11
C LEU A 11 12.77 -12.19 7.44
N GLY A 12 13.91 -11.91 8.09
CA GLY A 12 14.94 -11.02 7.58
C GLY A 12 14.52 -9.53 7.55
N GLU A 13 15.23 -8.73 6.76
CA GLU A 13 14.99 -7.29 6.57
C GLU A 13 14.42 -6.98 5.18
N GLU A 14 13.55 -5.97 5.09
CA GLU A 14 12.98 -5.48 3.83
C GLU A 14 13.93 -4.49 3.14
N ASN A 15 14.62 -4.96 2.11
CA ASN A 15 15.69 -4.21 1.44
C ASN A 15 15.18 -3.08 0.53
N ALA A 16 13.98 -3.19 -0.05
CA ALA A 16 13.47 -2.18 -0.97
C ALA A 16 13.25 -0.82 -0.28
N PHE A 17 12.74 -0.83 0.95
CA PHE A 17 12.56 0.39 1.74
C PHE A 17 13.88 0.96 2.26
N ALA A 18 14.87 0.11 2.59
CA ALA A 18 16.20 0.57 2.97
C ALA A 18 16.88 1.34 1.81
N VAL A 19 16.76 0.82 0.58
CA VAL A 19 17.27 1.48 -0.62
C VAL A 19 16.49 2.77 -0.90
N LEU A 20 15.16 2.76 -0.79
CA LEU A 20 14.34 3.97 -0.93
C LEU A 20 14.76 5.06 0.07
N ALA A 21 14.92 4.72 1.35
CA ALA A 21 15.32 5.68 2.38
C ALA A 21 16.68 6.33 2.06
N ARG A 22 17.65 5.51 1.60
CA ARG A 22 18.96 6.00 1.16
C ARG A 22 18.85 6.90 -0.07
N ALA A 23 18.07 6.50 -1.08
CA ALA A 23 17.85 7.30 -2.29
C ALA A 23 17.25 8.67 -1.95
N THR A 24 16.24 8.70 -1.09
CA THR A 24 15.62 9.94 -0.57
C THR A 24 16.64 10.81 0.17
N ALA A 25 17.45 10.23 1.05
CA ALA A 25 18.48 10.98 1.78
C ALA A 25 19.53 11.60 0.84
N LEU A 26 19.95 10.88 -0.20
CA LEU A 26 20.86 11.41 -1.22
C LEU A 26 20.21 12.51 -2.07
N ALA A 27 18.94 12.37 -2.44
CA ALA A 27 18.20 13.40 -3.15
C ALA A 27 18.06 14.68 -2.29
N HIS A 28 17.81 14.55 -0.99
CA HIS A 28 17.75 15.67 -0.05
C HIS A 28 19.09 16.41 0.11
N GLN A 29 20.21 15.75 -0.20
CA GLN A 29 21.53 16.37 -0.26
C GLN A 29 21.79 17.13 -1.57
N GLY A 30 20.78 17.25 -2.45
CA GLY A 30 20.87 17.95 -3.72
C GLY A 30 21.48 17.10 -4.85
N ARG A 31 21.59 15.79 -4.68
CA ARG A 31 22.05 14.89 -5.73
C ARG A 31 20.90 14.54 -6.68
N ASP A 32 21.20 14.46 -7.97
CA ASP A 32 20.26 13.92 -8.96
C ASP A 32 20.22 12.39 -8.84
N ILE A 33 19.04 11.84 -8.52
CA ILE A 33 18.83 10.43 -8.19
C ILE A 33 17.67 9.89 -9.01
N VAL A 34 17.94 8.86 -9.82
CA VAL A 34 16.91 8.06 -10.49
C VAL A 34 16.65 6.81 -9.66
N ASN A 35 15.45 6.70 -9.08
CA ASN A 35 15.07 5.54 -8.27
C ASN A 35 14.31 4.52 -9.13
N LEU A 36 14.92 3.35 -9.36
CA LEU A 36 14.35 2.23 -10.13
C LEU A 36 13.92 1.05 -9.23
N GLY A 37 13.86 1.26 -7.91
CA GLY A 37 13.67 0.18 -6.92
C GLY A 37 12.28 0.03 -6.34
N ILE A 38 11.36 0.97 -6.60
CA ILE A 38 9.99 0.96 -6.03
C ILE A 38 8.97 0.61 -7.11
N GLY A 39 8.10 -0.35 -6.80
CA GLY A 39 7.03 -0.82 -7.69
C GLY A 39 5.71 -0.03 -7.61
N GLN A 40 5.65 1.07 -6.83
CA GLN A 40 4.47 1.92 -6.78
C GLN A 40 4.42 2.81 -8.03
N PRO A 41 3.27 2.89 -8.73
CA PRO A 41 3.11 3.85 -9.82
C PRO A 41 3.17 5.31 -9.34
N ASP A 42 3.60 6.19 -10.24
CA ASP A 42 3.78 7.64 -10.04
C ASP A 42 2.50 8.45 -10.33
N PHE A 43 1.44 7.82 -10.82
CA PHE A 43 0.15 8.46 -11.06
C PHE A 43 -0.78 8.40 -9.84
N LYS A 44 -1.67 9.40 -9.77
CA LYS A 44 -2.72 9.46 -8.74
C LYS A 44 -3.81 8.42 -9.02
N THR A 45 -4.47 7.95 -7.96
CA THR A 45 -5.69 7.16 -8.06
C THR A 45 -6.72 7.89 -8.94
N PRO A 46 -7.37 7.22 -9.92
CA PRO A 46 -8.41 7.82 -10.75
C PRO A 46 -9.53 8.48 -9.95
N GLN A 47 -9.97 9.68 -10.38
CA GLN A 47 -10.90 10.51 -9.61
C GLN A 47 -12.21 9.79 -9.27
N HIS A 48 -12.77 9.00 -10.19
CA HIS A 48 -14.03 8.28 -9.93
C HIS A 48 -13.94 7.27 -8.78
N ILE A 49 -12.75 6.70 -8.53
CA ILE A 49 -12.50 5.80 -7.38
C ILE A 49 -12.46 6.62 -6.09
N VAL A 50 -11.79 7.78 -6.11
CA VAL A 50 -11.73 8.71 -4.97
C VAL A 50 -13.13 9.18 -4.58
N GLU A 51 -13.95 9.60 -5.55
CA GLU A 51 -15.34 10.03 -5.30
C GLU A 51 -16.21 8.88 -4.76
N ALA A 52 -16.05 7.66 -5.27
CA ALA A 52 -16.76 6.49 -4.75
C ALA A 52 -16.40 6.20 -3.29
N ALA A 53 -15.12 6.31 -2.92
CA ALA A 53 -14.66 6.15 -1.54
C ALA A 53 -15.21 7.25 -0.61
N ILE A 54 -15.20 8.51 -1.06
CA ILE A 54 -15.78 9.64 -0.32
C ILE A 54 -17.27 9.42 -0.10
N LYS A 55 -18.01 9.01 -1.14
CA LYS A 55 -19.43 8.70 -1.04
C LYS A 55 -19.66 7.57 -0.03
N ALA A 56 -18.89 6.49 -0.09
CA ALA A 56 -19.06 5.37 0.83
C ALA A 56 -18.92 5.81 2.30
N LEU A 57 -17.95 6.68 2.60
CA LEU A 57 -17.78 7.27 3.93
C LEU A 57 -18.99 8.14 4.33
N ARG A 58 -19.48 9.00 3.44
CA ARG A 58 -20.64 9.88 3.69
C ARG A 58 -21.92 9.08 3.93
N ASP A 59 -22.10 7.96 3.24
CA ASP A 59 -23.25 7.07 3.39
C ASP A 59 -23.17 6.19 4.65
N GLY A 60 -22.10 6.28 5.44
CA GLY A 60 -21.93 5.53 6.68
C GLY A 60 -21.36 4.11 6.50
N HIS A 61 -20.73 3.79 5.38
CA HIS A 61 -20.08 2.49 5.18
C HIS A 61 -18.74 2.40 5.94
N HIS A 62 -18.81 2.22 7.26
CA HIS A 62 -17.63 2.14 8.16
C HIS A 62 -17.61 0.87 9.04
N GLY A 63 -18.59 -0.02 8.87
CA GLY A 63 -18.72 -1.24 9.66
C GLY A 63 -17.94 -2.43 9.09
N TYR A 64 -17.96 -3.55 9.83
CA TYR A 64 -17.39 -4.80 9.36
C TYR A 64 -18.04 -5.28 8.05
N THR A 65 -17.22 -5.84 7.19
CA THR A 65 -17.65 -6.59 6.00
C THR A 65 -17.55 -8.09 6.26
N PRO A 66 -18.15 -8.94 5.42
CA PRO A 66 -17.85 -10.37 5.44
C PRO A 66 -16.33 -10.61 5.30
N ALA A 67 -15.84 -11.70 5.89
CA ALA A 67 -14.40 -12.03 5.90
C ALA A 67 -13.80 -12.17 4.48
N ASN A 68 -14.61 -12.57 3.51
CA ASN A 68 -14.22 -12.69 2.11
C ASN A 68 -14.55 -11.45 1.26
N GLY A 69 -14.97 -10.34 1.88
CA GLY A 69 -15.28 -9.08 1.22
C GLY A 69 -16.75 -8.90 0.83
N LEU A 70 -17.10 -7.68 0.43
CA LEU A 70 -18.46 -7.33 -0.01
C LEU A 70 -18.85 -8.10 -1.27
N LEU A 71 -20.10 -8.56 -1.34
CA LEU A 71 -20.61 -9.30 -2.51
C LEU A 71 -20.45 -8.48 -3.80
N ALA A 72 -20.82 -7.20 -3.78
CA ALA A 72 -20.68 -6.31 -4.93
C ALA A 72 -19.23 -6.22 -5.45
N THR A 73 -18.24 -6.14 -4.55
CA THR A 73 -16.82 -6.15 -4.93
C THR A 73 -16.41 -7.47 -5.55
N ARG A 74 -16.83 -8.59 -4.94
CA ARG A 74 -16.52 -9.94 -5.44
C ARG A 74 -17.12 -10.17 -6.82
N GLU A 75 -18.36 -9.75 -7.05
CA GLU A 75 -19.00 -9.80 -8.35
C GLU A 75 -18.32 -8.90 -9.38
N ALA A 76 -17.89 -7.69 -8.99
CA ALA A 76 -17.21 -6.77 -9.89
C ALA A 76 -15.88 -7.34 -10.40
N VAL A 77 -15.11 -8.02 -9.54
CA VAL A 77 -13.81 -8.63 -9.90
C VAL A 77 -13.95 -9.77 -10.93
N VAL A 78 -15.06 -10.52 -10.90
CA VAL A 78 -15.26 -11.68 -11.81
C VAL A 78 -15.95 -11.31 -13.13
N ARG A 79 -16.54 -10.11 -13.23
CA ARG A 79 -17.15 -9.63 -14.47
C ARG A 79 -16.02 -9.37 -15.49
N ARG A 80 -16.12 -10.00 -16.66
CA ARG A 80 -15.23 -9.79 -17.81
C ARG A 80 -15.75 -8.70 -18.71
#